data_AF-A0A2N8T892-F1
#
_entry.id   AF-A0A2N8T892-F1
#
_cell.length_a   1.000
_cell.length_b   1.000
_cell.length_c   1.000
_cell.angle_alpha   90.00
_cell.angle_beta   90.00
_cell.angle_gamma   90.00
#
_symmetry.space_group_name_H-M   'P 1'
#
loop_
_entity.id
_entity.type
_entity.pdbx_description
1 polymer ?
#
loop_
_entity_poly.entity_id
_entity_poly.type
_entity_poly.pdbx_seq_one_letter_code
_entity_poly.pdbx_strand_id
1 'polypeptide(L)'
;MKRLTAFVPILLLASFNVQANAYCDSRRSAQEVETCYRQSLTALKRAVDKGFNKIMNSRHYSEATKQRVQEEQRVWEQSVQTNCQNYACVEYQFQGRLLQLGRMKADPPPSAMDAEACLDAWIAAYRQDEGDEVAITHDQITEWQQWCSEGRLP
;
A
#
# COMPACT_ATOMS: atom_id res chain seq x y z
N MET A 1 -49.32 47.49 13.28
CA MET A 1 -48.52 46.58 12.44
C MET A 1 -47.46 45.92 13.31
N LYS A 2 -47.64 44.65 13.69
CA LYS A 2 -46.68 43.87 14.49
C LYS A 2 -45.61 43.31 13.55
N ARG A 3 -44.34 43.65 13.77
CA ARG A 3 -43.19 43.03 13.08
C ARG A 3 -42.96 41.66 13.73
N LEU A 4 -43.20 40.60 12.98
CA LEU A 4 -42.87 39.22 13.37
C LEU A 4 -41.39 38.99 13.10
N THR A 5 -40.63 38.79 14.17
CA THR A 5 -39.27 38.27 14.17
C THR A 5 -39.32 36.81 13.71
N ALA A 6 -38.84 36.53 12.50
CA ALA A 6 -38.63 35.17 12.03
C ALA A 6 -37.23 34.70 12.48
N PHE A 7 -37.18 33.89 13.54
CA PHE A 7 -36.01 33.07 13.83
C PHE A 7 -36.03 31.89 12.85
N VAL A 8 -35.07 31.88 11.92
CA VAL A 8 -34.81 30.73 11.04
C VAL A 8 -34.04 29.70 11.86
N PRO A 9 -34.59 28.49 12.11
CA PRO A 9 -33.81 27.42 12.70
C PRO A 9 -32.79 26.97 11.64
N ILE A 10 -31.52 27.26 11.88
CA ILE A 10 -30.41 26.70 11.11
C ILE A 10 -30.42 25.19 11.40
N LEU A 11 -31.00 24.43 10.48
CA LEU A 11 -30.90 22.99 10.42
C LEU A 11 -29.42 22.64 10.31
N LEU A 12 -28.84 22.15 11.41
CA LEU A 12 -27.53 21.50 11.40
C LEU A 12 -27.59 20.39 10.34
N LEU A 13 -26.82 20.58 9.26
CA LEU A 13 -26.54 19.54 8.29
C LEU A 13 -25.79 18.42 9.02
N ALA A 14 -26.55 17.46 9.55
CA ALA A 14 -26.00 16.19 9.98
C ALA A 14 -25.27 15.62 8.77
N SER A 15 -23.95 15.59 8.85
CA SER A 15 -23.11 15.05 7.79
C SER A 15 -23.39 13.56 7.71
N PHE A 16 -24.23 13.16 6.76
CA PHE A 16 -24.50 11.76 6.43
C PHE A 16 -23.29 11.17 5.72
N ASN A 17 -22.23 10.92 6.46
CA ASN A 17 -21.29 9.87 6.13
C ASN A 17 -21.34 8.99 7.38
N VAL A 18 -21.92 7.80 7.32
CA VAL A 18 -21.12 6.61 7.10
C VAL A 18 -22.12 5.45 7.00
N GLN A 19 -22.24 4.83 5.81
CA GLN A 19 -22.72 3.46 5.71
C GLN A 19 -21.50 2.53 5.88
N ALA A 20 -20.89 2.58 7.06
CA ALA A 20 -20.02 1.49 7.50
C ALA A 20 -20.91 0.40 8.06
N ASN A 21 -20.45 -0.83 7.91
CA ASN A 21 -21.13 -2.06 8.27
C ASN A 21 -21.89 -1.93 9.61
N ALA A 22 -23.23 -1.86 9.59
CA ALA A 22 -24.08 -1.63 10.77
C ALA A 22 -24.08 -2.80 11.79
N TYR A 23 -23.16 -3.75 11.63
CA TYR A 23 -23.04 -4.93 12.47
C TYR A 23 -22.83 -4.57 13.94
N CYS A 24 -21.82 -3.76 14.25
CA CYS A 24 -21.55 -3.35 15.62
C CYS A 24 -22.54 -2.29 16.15
N ASP A 25 -23.21 -1.53 15.27
CA ASP A 25 -24.21 -0.55 15.68
C ASP A 25 -25.53 -1.22 16.13
N SER A 26 -25.76 -2.48 15.75
CA SER A 26 -26.95 -3.25 16.14
C SER A 26 -26.95 -3.75 17.59
N ARG A 27 -25.88 -3.47 18.37
CA ARG A 27 -25.76 -3.92 19.76
C ARG A 27 -26.71 -3.15 20.68
N ARG A 28 -27.04 -3.74 21.84
CA ARG A 28 -28.15 -3.29 22.69
C ARG A 28 -27.78 -2.09 23.57
N SER A 29 -26.48 -1.88 23.79
CA SER A 29 -25.98 -0.76 24.59
C SER A 29 -24.71 -0.17 23.99
N ALA A 30 -24.41 1.10 24.33
CA ALA A 30 -23.19 1.78 23.89
C ALA A 30 -21.91 1.01 24.27
N GLN A 31 -21.88 0.36 25.43
CA GLN A 31 -20.75 -0.44 25.86
C GLN A 31 -20.55 -1.69 25.00
N GLU A 32 -21.63 -2.37 24.60
CA GLU A 32 -21.57 -3.51 23.68
C GLU A 32 -21.14 -3.07 22.27
N VAL A 33 -21.61 -1.91 21.80
CA VAL A 33 -21.16 -1.31 20.52
C VAL A 33 -19.65 -1.07 20.55
N GLU A 34 -19.14 -0.39 21.57
CA GLU A 34 -17.70 -0.12 21.71
C GLU A 34 -16.87 -1.41 21.81
N THR A 35 -17.33 -2.38 22.60
CA THR A 35 -16.64 -3.67 22.74
C THR A 35 -16.56 -4.41 21.41
N CYS A 36 -17.65 -4.42 20.64
CA CYS A 36 -17.71 -5.01 19.30
C CYS A 36 -16.67 -4.38 18.37
N TYR A 37 -16.64 -3.05 18.29
CA TYR A 37 -15.71 -2.34 17.43
C TYR A 37 -14.25 -2.57 17.82
N ARG A 38 -13.92 -2.54 19.12
CA ARG A 38 -12.54 -2.77 19.59
C ARG A 38 -12.03 -4.17 19.20
N GLN A 39 -12.89 -5.18 19.31
CA GLN A 39 -12.55 -6.54 18.89
C GLN A 39 -12.30 -6.62 17.38
N SER A 40 -13.21 -6.04 16.58
CA SER A 40 -13.08 -5.99 15.12
C SER A 40 -11.80 -5.25 14.68
N LEU A 41 -11.55 -4.07 15.24
CA LEU A 41 -10.36 -3.26 14.96
C LEU A 41 -9.06 -3.97 15.32
N THR A 42 -9.05 -4.77 16.40
CA THR A 42 -7.88 -5.59 16.76
C THR A 42 -7.56 -6.61 15.67
N ALA A 43 -8.58 -7.29 15.14
CA ALA A 43 -8.41 -8.26 14.07
C ALA A 43 -7.99 -7.59 12.75
N LEU A 44 -8.65 -6.48 12.40
CA LEU A 44 -8.32 -5.71 11.19
C LEU A 44 -6.91 -5.14 11.24
N LYS A 45 -6.49 -4.58 12.37
CA LYS A 45 -5.11 -4.10 12.53
C LYS A 45 -4.09 -5.19 12.26
N ARG A 46 -4.27 -6.37 12.86
CA ARG A 46 -3.37 -7.52 12.62
C ARG A 46 -3.36 -7.92 11.13
N ALA A 47 -4.50 -7.87 10.46
CA ALA A 47 -4.59 -8.19 9.04
C ALA A 47 -3.88 -7.15 8.15
N VAL A 48 -4.06 -5.85 8.44
CA VAL A 48 -3.35 -4.75 7.76
C VAL A 48 -1.84 -4.87 7.98
N ASP A 49 -1.40 -5.06 9.22
CA ASP A 49 0.03 -5.22 9.57
C ASP A 49 0.63 -6.42 8.82
N LYS A 50 -0.10 -7.55 8.76
CA LYS A 50 0.32 -8.74 8.02
C LYS A 50 0.43 -8.48 6.52
N GLY A 51 -0.55 -7.80 5.92
CA GLY A 51 -0.55 -7.44 4.50
C GLY A 51 0.60 -6.51 4.14
N PHE A 52 0.82 -5.49 4.97
CA PHE A 52 1.93 -4.54 4.82
C PHE A 52 3.30 -5.26 4.92
N ASN A 53 3.51 -6.05 5.97
CA ASN A 53 4.76 -6.80 6.16
C ASN A 53 5.02 -7.80 5.03
N LYS A 54 3.98 -8.40 4.44
CA LYS A 54 4.12 -9.27 3.27
C LYS A 54 4.75 -8.53 2.09
N ILE A 55 4.38 -7.26 1.86
CA ILE A 55 4.95 -6.45 0.78
C ILE A 55 6.40 -6.05 1.12
N MET A 56 6.61 -5.51 2.33
CA MET A 56 7.93 -5.02 2.75
C MET A 56 9.02 -6.10 2.73
N ASN A 57 8.67 -7.33 3.11
CA ASN A 57 9.61 -8.45 3.20
C ASN A 57 9.70 -9.29 1.93
N SER A 58 8.95 -8.95 0.87
CA SER A 58 8.93 -9.73 -0.37
C SER A 58 9.99 -9.24 -1.35
N ARG A 59 10.66 -10.19 -2.01
CA ARG A 59 11.58 -9.93 -3.13
C ARG A 59 10.87 -9.59 -4.45
N HIS A 60 9.55 -9.74 -4.51
CA HIS A 60 8.74 -9.49 -5.70
C HIS A 60 8.26 -8.03 -5.82
N TYR A 61 8.67 -7.18 -4.89
CA TYR A 61 8.43 -5.74 -4.95
C TYR A 61 9.78 -5.04 -4.91
N SER A 62 9.96 -4.10 -5.82
CA SER A 62 11.12 -3.20 -5.86
C SER A 62 11.19 -2.33 -4.62
N GLU A 63 12.38 -1.83 -4.30
CA GLU A 63 12.58 -0.87 -3.21
C GLU A 63 11.77 0.42 -3.43
N ALA A 64 11.64 0.89 -4.68
CA ALA A 64 10.80 2.04 -5.01
C ALA A 64 9.32 1.79 -4.68
N THR A 65 8.78 0.61 -5.01
CA THR A 65 7.42 0.24 -4.63
C THR A 65 7.27 0.12 -3.11
N LYS A 66 8.24 -0.46 -2.41
CA LYS A 66 8.23 -0.54 -0.93
C LYS A 66 8.24 0.83 -0.27
N GLN A 67 9.11 1.74 -0.70
CA GLN A 67 9.18 3.11 -0.18
C GLN A 67 7.85 3.85 -0.39
N ARG A 68 7.24 3.74 -1.57
CA ARG A 68 5.92 4.32 -1.84
C ARG A 68 4.86 3.76 -0.90
N VAL A 69 4.78 2.44 -0.76
CA VAL A 69 3.80 1.77 0.11
C VAL A 69 4.00 2.15 1.58
N GLN A 70 5.25 2.29 2.02
CA GLN A 70 5.61 2.73 3.37
C GLN A 70 5.16 4.16 3.64
N GLU A 71 5.39 5.08 2.70
CA GLU A 71 4.93 6.46 2.84
C GLU A 71 3.40 6.56 2.81
N GLU A 72 2.74 5.85 1.90
CA GLU A 72 1.27 5.74 1.88
C GLU A 72 0.71 5.19 3.20
N GLN A 73 1.39 4.20 3.81
CA GLN A 73 1.02 3.64 5.11
C GLN A 73 1.05 4.73 6.18
N ARG A 74 2.16 5.49 6.26
CA ARG A 74 2.35 6.57 7.23
C ARG A 74 1.30 7.68 7.08
N VAL A 75 1.06 8.11 5.84
CA VAL A 75 0.06 9.16 5.53
C VAL A 75 -1.35 8.67 5.86
N TRP A 76 -1.67 7.42 5.53
CA TRP A 76 -2.96 6.82 5.85
C TRP A 76 -3.18 6.75 7.37
N GLU A 77 -2.20 6.28 8.15
CA GLU A 77 -2.29 6.22 9.62
C GLU A 77 -2.56 7.61 10.22
N GLN A 78 -1.82 8.62 9.77
CA GLN A 78 -2.02 10.00 10.20
C GLN A 78 -3.42 10.52 9.85
N SER A 79 -3.91 10.21 8.65
CA SER A 79 -5.26 10.58 8.22
C SER A 79 -6.34 9.93 9.07
N VAL A 80 -6.23 8.63 9.36
CA VAL A 80 -7.18 7.93 10.24
C VAL A 80 -7.22 8.56 11.63
N GLN A 81 -6.05 8.84 12.21
CA GLN A 81 -5.97 9.45 13.54
C GLN A 81 -6.56 10.86 13.59
N THR A 82 -6.40 11.63 12.51
CA THR A 82 -6.82 13.05 12.46
C THR A 82 -8.30 13.19 12.10
N ASN A 83 -8.80 12.33 11.21
CA ASN A 83 -10.11 12.55 10.56
C ASN A 83 -11.23 11.65 11.11
N CYS A 84 -10.92 10.52 11.74
CA CYS A 84 -11.96 9.64 12.27
C CYS A 84 -12.41 10.05 13.67
N GLN A 85 -13.72 10.29 13.81
CA GLN A 85 -14.34 10.74 15.07
C GLN A 85 -14.96 9.59 15.90
N ASN A 86 -15.12 8.41 15.29
CA ASN A 86 -15.74 7.26 15.93
C ASN A 86 -15.15 5.94 15.40
N TYR A 87 -15.44 4.84 16.08
CA TYR A 87 -14.92 3.53 15.71
C TYR A 87 -15.41 3.02 14.35
N ALA A 88 -16.63 3.37 13.94
CA ALA A 88 -17.17 3.00 12.63
C ALA A 88 -16.33 3.56 11.49
N CYS A 89 -15.90 4.83 11.60
CA CYS A 89 -14.97 5.45 10.65
C CYS A 89 -13.64 4.71 10.63
N VAL A 90 -13.05 4.42 11.80
CA VAL A 90 -11.76 3.72 11.88
C VAL A 90 -11.86 2.34 11.24
N GLU A 91 -12.93 1.59 11.54
CA GLU A 91 -13.14 0.26 10.99
C GLU A 91 -13.22 0.27 9.46
N TYR A 92 -13.99 1.21 8.91
CA TYR A 92 -14.11 1.41 7.46
C TYR A 92 -12.75 1.71 6.81
N GLN A 93 -11.94 2.58 7.42
CA GLN A 93 -10.61 2.91 6.91
C GLN A 93 -9.68 1.70 6.93
N PHE A 94 -9.72 0.87 7.98
CA PHE A 94 -8.92 -0.34 8.08
C PHE A 94 -9.35 -1.42 7.07
N GLN A 95 -10.65 -1.59 6.84
CA GLN A 95 -11.17 -2.49 5.80
C GLN A 95 -10.70 -2.05 4.40
N GLY A 96 -10.80 -0.75 4.11
CA GLY A 96 -10.31 -0.17 2.86
C GLY A 96 -8.81 -0.40 2.66
N ARG A 97 -8.00 -0.16 3.70
CA ARG A 97 -6.55 -0.38 3.63
C ARG A 97 -6.21 -1.85 3.43
N LEU A 98 -6.88 -2.77 4.12
CA LEU A 98 -6.69 -4.21 3.93
C LEU A 98 -6.99 -4.63 2.49
N LEU A 99 -8.07 -4.13 1.90
CA LEU A 99 -8.42 -4.38 0.50
C LEU A 99 -7.38 -3.82 -0.47
N GLN A 100 -6.88 -2.60 -0.22
CA GLN A 100 -5.83 -1.99 -1.03
C GLN A 100 -4.56 -2.86 -1.01
N LEU A 101 -4.07 -3.22 0.19
CA LEU A 101 -2.89 -4.07 0.37
C LEU A 101 -3.08 -5.45 -0.29
N GLY A 102 -4.27 -6.04 -0.19
CA GLY A 102 -4.59 -7.32 -0.82
C GLY A 102 -4.63 -7.28 -2.35
N ARG A 103 -4.82 -6.11 -2.96
CA ARG A 103 -4.85 -5.90 -4.41
C ARG A 103 -3.51 -5.47 -5.00
N MET A 104 -2.51 -5.20 -4.18
CA MET A 104 -1.17 -4.84 -4.63
C MET A 104 -0.56 -5.98 -5.43
N LYS A 105 -0.39 -5.76 -6.73
CA LYS A 105 0.34 -6.67 -7.60
C LYS A 105 1.83 -6.51 -7.37
N ALA A 106 2.57 -7.62 -7.38
CA ALA A 106 4.02 -7.58 -7.51
C ALA A 106 4.38 -6.72 -8.72
N ASP A 107 5.55 -6.09 -8.64
CA ASP A 107 6.08 -5.43 -9.83
C ASP A 107 6.23 -6.49 -10.93
N PRO A 108 5.96 -6.15 -12.21
CA PRO A 108 6.24 -7.08 -13.29
C PRO A 108 7.70 -7.56 -13.13
N PRO A 109 8.00 -8.84 -13.41
CA PRO A 109 9.38 -9.25 -13.53
C PRO A 109 10.07 -8.26 -14.47
N PRO A 110 11.35 -7.89 -14.23
CA PRO A 110 12.07 -6.95 -15.07
C PRO A 110 11.76 -7.30 -16.52
N SER A 111 11.17 -6.34 -17.22
CA SER A 111 10.64 -6.61 -18.56
C SER A 111 11.81 -6.99 -19.46
N ALA A 112 11.59 -7.66 -20.58
CA ALA A 112 12.66 -7.98 -21.53
C ALA A 112 13.51 -6.75 -21.95
N MET A 113 12.99 -5.52 -21.78
CA MET A 113 13.73 -4.27 -21.95
C MET A 113 14.80 -3.97 -20.86
N ASP A 114 14.77 -4.64 -19.71
CA ASP A 114 15.79 -4.52 -18.66
C ASP A 114 16.84 -5.65 -18.73
N ALA A 115 16.51 -6.78 -19.36
CA ALA A 115 17.45 -7.89 -19.54
C ALA A 115 18.53 -7.55 -20.57
N GLU A 116 18.15 -6.89 -21.67
CA GLU A 116 19.09 -6.43 -22.70
C GLU A 116 19.97 -5.30 -22.18
N ALA A 117 19.40 -4.29 -21.53
CA ALA A 117 20.17 -3.19 -20.93
C ALA A 117 21.11 -3.67 -19.80
N CYS A 118 20.68 -4.63 -18.98
CA CYS A 118 21.55 -5.23 -17.97
C CYS A 118 22.68 -6.05 -18.60
N LEU A 119 22.38 -6.84 -19.64
CA LEU A 119 23.38 -7.57 -20.39
C LEU A 119 24.39 -6.62 -21.06
N ASP A 120 23.91 -5.53 -21.66
CA ASP A 120 24.75 -4.49 -22.26
C ASP A 120 25.69 -3.84 -21.23
N ALA A 121 25.23 -3.63 -20.00
CA ALA A 121 26.06 -3.10 -18.92
C ALA A 121 27.19 -4.07 -18.55
N TRP A 122 26.91 -5.38 -18.45
CA TRP A 122 27.94 -6.40 -18.19
C TRP A 122 28.94 -6.53 -19.36
N ILE A 123 28.44 -6.47 -20.60
CA ILE A 123 29.27 -6.43 -21.82
C ILE A 123 30.20 -5.21 -21.79
N ALA A 124 29.67 -4.04 -21.46
CA ALA A 124 30.43 -2.80 -21.39
C ALA A 124 31.50 -2.85 -20.29
N ALA A 125 31.16 -3.33 -19.09
CA ALA A 125 32.11 -3.46 -17.98
C ALA A 125 33.24 -4.44 -18.32
N TYR A 126 32.91 -5.60 -18.89
CA TYR A 126 33.92 -6.58 -19.31
C TYR A 126 34.87 -6.01 -20.38
N ARG A 127 34.34 -5.27 -21.35
CA ARG A 127 35.14 -4.60 -22.40
C ARG A 127 35.98 -3.44 -21.86
N GLN A 128 35.51 -2.75 -20.83
CA GLN A 128 36.30 -1.73 -20.14
C GLN A 128 37.56 -2.33 -19.51
N ASP A 129 37.48 -3.56 -18.99
CA ASP A 129 38.58 -4.24 -18.31
C ASP A 129 39.49 -5.01 -19.28
N GLU A 130 38.92 -5.69 -20.28
CA GLU A 130 39.64 -6.62 -21.16
C GLU A 130 39.92 -6.06 -22.57
N GLY A 131 39.32 -4.90 -22.90
CA GLY A 131 39.44 -4.21 -24.19
C GLY A 131 38.20 -4.34 -25.08
N ASP A 132 37.90 -3.28 -25.83
CA ASP A 132 36.64 -3.12 -26.61
C ASP A 132 36.36 -4.24 -27.62
N GLU A 133 37.40 -4.87 -28.14
CA GLU A 133 37.33 -5.91 -29.17
C GLU A 133 37.39 -7.34 -28.60
N VAL A 134 37.36 -7.51 -27.27
CA VAL A 134 37.37 -8.84 -26.66
C VAL A 134 36.13 -9.63 -27.10
N ALA A 135 36.37 -10.88 -27.51
CA ALA A 135 35.30 -11.78 -27.88
C ALA A 135 34.47 -12.15 -26.65
N ILE A 136 33.15 -12.11 -26.80
CA ILE A 136 32.19 -12.49 -25.75
C ILE A 136 31.62 -13.85 -26.12
N THR A 137 31.78 -14.81 -25.21
CA THR A 137 31.31 -16.18 -25.42
C THR A 137 29.82 -16.33 -25.09
N HIS A 138 29.18 -17.36 -25.64
CA HIS A 138 27.79 -17.70 -25.32
C HIS A 138 27.61 -18.03 -23.83
N ASP A 139 28.61 -18.65 -23.20
CA ASP A 139 28.56 -19.00 -21.79
C ASP A 139 28.55 -17.75 -20.90
N GLN A 140 29.39 -16.75 -21.22
CA GLN A 140 29.37 -15.44 -20.53
C GLN A 140 28.02 -14.74 -20.68
N ILE A 141 27.44 -14.74 -21.89
CA ILE A 141 26.11 -14.15 -22.12
C ILE A 141 25.05 -14.85 -21.26
N THR A 142 25.07 -16.18 -21.20
CA THR A 142 24.11 -16.97 -20.43
C THR A 142 24.26 -16.71 -18.93
N GLU A 143 25.50 -16.62 -18.45
CA GLU A 143 25.81 -16.30 -17.05
C GLU A 143 25.33 -14.90 -16.67
N TRP A 144 25.62 -13.89 -17.49
CA TRP A 144 25.19 -12.51 -17.23
C TRP A 144 23.67 -12.36 -17.31
N GLN A 145 23.00 -13.06 -18.24
CA GLN A 145 21.53 -13.12 -18.28
C GLN A 145 20.95 -13.72 -16.99
N GLN A 146 21.59 -14.76 -16.44
CA GLN A 146 21.21 -15.33 -15.15
C GLN A 146 21.42 -14.31 -14.01
N TRP A 147 22.54 -13.60 -13.98
CA TRP A 147 22.80 -12.53 -13.00
C TRP A 147 21.78 -11.39 -13.09
N CYS A 148 21.39 -10.99 -14.30
CA CYS A 148 20.33 -10.02 -14.53
C CYS A 148 18.98 -10.51 -13.99
N SER A 149 18.66 -11.79 -14.18
CA SER A 149 17.44 -12.38 -13.60
C SER A 149 17.43 -12.40 -12.06
N GLU A 150 18.62 -12.38 -11.45
CA GLU A 150 18.83 -12.28 -10.01
C GLU A 150 18.88 -10.83 -9.50
N GLY A 151 18.92 -9.85 -10.40
CA GLY A 151 19.00 -8.42 -10.08
C GLY A 151 20.42 -7.91 -9.76
N ARG A 152 21.47 -8.61 -10.21
CA ARG A 152 22.87 -8.17 -10.06
C ARG A 152 23.26 -7.16 -11.15
N LEU A 153 24.19 -6.28 -10.82
CA LEU A 153 24.76 -5.27 -11.71
C LEU A 153 26.30 -5.42 -11.75
N PRO A 154 26.96 -5.03 -12.86
CA PRO A 154 28.42 -5.01 -12.97
C PRO A 154 29.09 -4.06 -11.97
#